data_AF-Q9BIM1-F1
#
_entry.id   AF-Q9BIM1-F1
#
_cell.length_a   1.000
_cell.length_b   1.000
_cell.length_c   1.000
_cell.angle_alpha   90.00
_cell.angle_beta   90.00
_cell.angle_gamma   90.00
#
_symmetry.space_group_name_H-M   'P 1'
#
loop_
_entity.id
_entity.type
_entity.pdbx_description
1 polymer ?
#
loop_
_entity_poly.entity_id
_entity_poly.type
_entity_poly.pdbx_seq_one_letter_code
_entity_poly.pdbx_strand_id
1 'polypeptide(L)'
;CTEKYFLESGGCYQAEKFPGNTLCTTADAGKCTTCANGQDKDSNGSCPACPTNCASCAKDNTKTCNKCFSGYYLDTAKACKKCSETSGNIQGVENCISCAPPTGNRGFVTCYVKTSGGSGGGDSTGGNNGSNFSTGMIVSISLTAVAVVGGLIGFLC
;
A
#
# COMPACT_ATOMS: atom_id res chain seq x y z
N CYS A 1 -29.17 16.43 -7.20
CA CYS A 1 -28.73 15.16 -6.62
C CYS A 1 -29.74 14.75 -5.57
N THR A 2 -30.25 13.51 -5.57
CA THR A 2 -31.29 13.04 -4.64
C THR A 2 -30.88 11.73 -3.99
N GLU A 3 -31.55 11.37 -2.89
CA GLU A 3 -31.31 10.11 -2.17
C GLU A 3 -29.82 9.90 -1.83
N LYS A 4 -29.24 8.78 -2.28
CA LYS A 4 -27.85 8.38 -2.04
C LYS A 4 -26.82 9.18 -2.86
N TYR A 5 -27.23 10.22 -3.57
CA TYR A 5 -26.35 11.08 -4.35
C TYR A 5 -26.15 12.43 -3.67
N PHE A 6 -24.92 12.92 -3.65
CA PHE A 6 -24.56 14.23 -3.13
C PHE A 6 -23.93 15.10 -4.22
N LEU A 7 -24.04 16.43 -4.07
CA LEU A 7 -23.43 17.40 -4.97
C LEU A 7 -21.97 17.62 -4.57
N GLU A 8 -21.06 17.49 -5.53
CA GLU A 8 -19.64 17.82 -5.35
C GLU A 8 -19.10 18.44 -6.64
N SER A 9 -18.42 19.58 -6.54
CA SER A 9 -17.80 20.24 -7.72
C SER A 9 -18.73 20.37 -8.95
N GLY A 10 -20.04 20.60 -8.73
CA GLY A 10 -21.06 20.72 -9.78
C GLY A 10 -21.63 19.40 -10.33
N GLY A 11 -21.13 18.24 -9.89
CA GLY A 11 -21.62 16.92 -10.28
C GLY A 11 -22.37 16.19 -9.16
N CYS A 12 -23.20 15.22 -9.52
CA CYS A 12 -23.88 14.34 -8.56
C CYS A 12 -23.14 13.00 -8.45
N TYR A 13 -22.64 12.67 -7.26
CA TYR A 13 -21.89 11.45 -7.01
C TYR A 13 -22.65 10.55 -6.03
N GLN A 14 -22.61 9.24 -6.27
CA GLN A 14 -23.25 8.26 -5.39
C GLN A 14 -22.32 7.92 -4.21
N ALA A 15 -22.81 8.03 -2.97
CA ALA A 15 -21.99 7.81 -1.76
C ALA A 15 -21.51 6.35 -1.59
N GLU A 16 -22.20 5.36 -2.18
CA GLU A 16 -21.83 3.94 -2.07
C GLU A 16 -20.96 3.45 -3.23
N LYS A 17 -20.71 4.26 -4.26
CA LYS A 17 -19.94 3.87 -5.45
C LYS A 17 -18.77 4.80 -5.71
N PHE A 18 -17.73 4.23 -6.31
CA PHE A 18 -16.60 5.02 -6.79
C PHE A 18 -17.06 5.96 -7.93
N PRO A 19 -16.59 7.23 -7.96
CA PRO A 19 -15.66 7.85 -7.00
C PRO A 19 -16.34 8.49 -5.78
N GLY A 20 -17.66 8.59 -5.71
CA GLY A 20 -18.35 9.29 -4.62
C GLY A 20 -18.05 8.74 -3.23
N ASN A 21 -17.89 7.42 -3.10
CA ASN A 21 -17.55 6.75 -1.86
C ASN A 21 -16.17 7.12 -1.28
N THR A 22 -15.29 7.76 -2.06
CA THR A 22 -13.99 8.25 -1.55
C THR A 22 -14.13 9.53 -0.75
N LEU A 23 -15.24 10.26 -0.92
CA LEU A 23 -15.51 11.52 -0.24
C LEU A 23 -16.64 11.37 0.79
N CYS A 24 -17.67 10.60 0.46
CA CYS A 24 -18.88 10.49 1.24
C CYS A 24 -19.34 9.04 1.34
N THR A 25 -19.59 8.53 2.55
CA THR A 25 -20.11 7.16 2.74
C THR A 25 -21.62 7.10 2.84
N THR A 26 -22.26 8.21 3.21
CA THR A 26 -23.71 8.32 3.33
C THR A 26 -24.15 9.68 2.82
N ALA A 27 -25.11 9.72 1.90
CA ALA A 27 -25.69 10.95 1.38
C ALA A 27 -27.21 10.94 1.55
N ASP A 28 -27.76 12.14 1.71
CA ASP A 28 -29.19 12.37 1.74
C ASP A 28 -29.51 13.78 1.22
N ALA A 29 -30.67 13.94 0.58
CA ALA A 29 -31.16 15.23 0.06
C ALA A 29 -30.12 16.04 -0.74
N GLY A 30 -29.26 15.35 -1.51
CA GLY A 30 -28.23 16.00 -2.32
C GLY A 30 -26.98 16.45 -1.55
N LYS A 31 -26.85 16.08 -0.28
CA LYS A 31 -25.76 16.44 0.63
C LYS A 31 -25.04 15.20 1.13
N CYS A 32 -23.74 15.32 1.40
CA CYS A 32 -23.06 14.29 2.18
C CYS A 32 -23.50 14.40 3.64
N THR A 33 -23.87 13.28 4.27
CA THR A 33 -24.22 13.23 5.70
C THR A 33 -23.12 12.61 6.55
N THR A 34 -22.30 11.73 5.97
CA THR A 34 -21.14 11.10 6.61
C THR A 34 -19.92 11.13 5.69
N CYS A 35 -18.87 11.84 6.11
CA CYS A 35 -17.64 12.00 5.34
C CYS A 35 -16.73 10.78 5.42
N ALA A 36 -16.21 10.34 4.27
CA ALA A 36 -15.34 9.16 4.18
C ALA A 36 -13.98 9.36 4.87
N ASN A 37 -13.52 10.61 4.99
CA ASN A 37 -12.29 10.96 5.67
C ASN A 37 -12.44 11.09 7.20
N GLY A 38 -13.64 10.78 7.74
CA GLY A 38 -13.94 10.82 9.16
C GLY A 38 -14.17 12.22 9.74
N GLN A 39 -14.17 13.27 8.93
CA GLN A 39 -14.48 14.64 9.36
C GLN A 39 -15.98 14.85 9.51
N ASP A 40 -16.35 15.93 10.20
CA ASP A 40 -17.73 16.40 10.20
C ASP A 40 -17.98 17.27 8.98
N LYS A 41 -19.13 17.07 8.33
CA LYS A 41 -19.57 17.89 7.19
C LYS A 41 -19.83 19.34 7.60
N ASP A 42 -19.73 20.24 6.63
CA ASP A 42 -20.19 21.62 6.80
C ASP A 42 -21.73 21.75 6.70
N SER A 43 -22.24 22.96 6.84
CA SER A 43 -23.68 23.27 6.73
C SER A 43 -24.28 22.97 5.34
N ASN A 44 -23.44 22.95 4.31
CA ASN A 44 -23.83 22.63 2.94
C ASN A 44 -23.81 21.13 2.68
N GLY A 45 -23.26 20.32 3.59
CA GLY A 45 -23.08 18.90 3.41
C GLY A 45 -21.85 18.55 2.56
N SER A 46 -20.86 19.43 2.52
CA SER A 46 -19.53 19.16 1.97
C SER A 46 -18.59 18.69 3.07
N CYS A 47 -17.63 17.85 2.70
CA CYS A 47 -16.67 17.25 3.61
C CYS A 47 -15.35 18.02 3.57
N PRO A 48 -14.89 18.59 4.70
CA PRO A 48 -13.63 19.31 4.76
C PRO A 48 -12.46 18.44 4.30
N ALA A 49 -11.52 19.01 3.55
CA ALA A 49 -10.33 18.28 3.12
C ALA A 49 -9.34 18.06 4.28
N CYS A 50 -8.71 16.88 4.27
CA CYS A 50 -7.54 16.61 5.09
C CYS A 50 -6.26 17.17 4.43
N PRO A 51 -5.10 17.17 5.11
CA PRO A 51 -3.85 17.65 4.55
C PRO A 51 -3.49 16.90 3.27
N THR A 52 -2.58 17.49 2.49
CA THR A 52 -2.13 16.88 1.23
C THR A 52 -1.70 15.43 1.44
N ASN A 53 -2.17 14.54 0.56
CA ASN A 53 -1.90 13.10 0.57
C ASN A 53 -2.51 12.31 1.75
N CYS A 54 -3.34 12.95 2.57
CA CYS A 54 -4.01 12.34 3.71
C CYS A 54 -5.43 11.89 3.36
N ALA A 55 -5.71 10.60 3.52
CA ALA A 55 -7.04 10.02 3.30
C ALA A 55 -7.99 10.25 4.48
N SER A 56 -7.47 10.29 5.71
CA SER A 56 -8.25 10.65 6.90
C SER A 56 -7.39 11.32 7.96
N CYS A 57 -7.95 12.31 8.65
CA CYS A 57 -7.26 13.14 9.63
C CYS A 57 -8.04 13.21 10.94
N ALA A 58 -7.39 13.66 12.01
CA ALA A 58 -8.05 13.84 13.31
C ALA A 58 -9.16 14.90 13.21
N LYS A 59 -10.29 14.69 13.90
CA LYS A 59 -11.44 15.62 13.88
C LYS A 59 -11.08 16.97 14.48
N ASP A 60 -10.38 16.92 15.59
CA ASP A 60 -9.99 18.01 16.48
C ASP A 60 -8.65 18.65 16.08
N ASN A 61 -7.93 18.05 15.12
CA ASN A 61 -6.74 18.63 14.52
C ASN A 61 -6.58 18.15 13.08
N THR A 62 -7.14 18.92 12.15
CA THR A 62 -7.11 18.63 10.71
C THR A 62 -5.70 18.65 10.12
N LYS A 63 -4.66 19.07 10.86
CA LYS A 63 -3.26 18.97 10.41
C LYS A 63 -2.65 17.60 10.68
N THR A 64 -3.24 16.81 11.57
CA THR A 64 -2.74 15.48 11.94
C THR A 64 -3.38 14.41 11.07
N CYS A 65 -2.56 13.74 10.27
CA CYS A 65 -3.05 12.63 9.45
C CYS A 65 -3.11 11.33 10.25
N ASN A 66 -4.18 10.57 10.06
CA ASN A 66 -4.37 9.23 10.61
C ASN A 66 -4.08 8.15 9.56
N LYS A 67 -4.48 8.39 8.31
CA LYS A 67 -4.29 7.45 7.21
C LYS A 67 -3.91 8.18 5.94
N CYS A 68 -2.85 7.73 5.29
CA CYS A 68 -2.42 8.24 4.00
C CYS A 68 -3.15 7.56 2.83
N PHE A 69 -3.17 8.23 1.67
CA PHE A 69 -3.53 7.58 0.42
C PHE A 69 -2.46 6.56 0.01
N SER A 70 -2.82 5.62 -0.87
CA SER A 70 -1.88 4.67 -1.46
C SER A 70 -0.71 5.41 -2.12
N GLY A 71 0.50 4.84 -2.01
CA GLY A 71 1.74 5.49 -2.47
C GLY A 71 2.36 6.45 -1.46
N TYR A 72 1.77 6.57 -0.26
CA TYR A 72 2.29 7.35 0.83
C TYR A 72 2.31 6.56 2.15
N TYR A 73 3.33 6.77 2.97
CA TYR A 73 3.40 6.28 4.34
C TYR A 73 3.24 7.43 5.33
N LEU A 74 2.77 7.10 6.54
CA LEU A 74 2.64 8.05 7.64
C LEU A 74 3.98 8.14 8.39
N ASP A 75 4.56 9.33 8.46
CA ASP A 75 5.81 9.55 9.18
C ASP A 75 5.61 9.83 10.68
N THR A 76 6.71 10.06 11.40
CA THR A 76 6.68 10.34 12.85
C THR A 76 6.00 11.67 13.19
N ALA A 77 5.94 12.62 12.26
CA ALA A 77 5.25 13.90 12.40
C ALA A 77 3.76 13.82 12.01
N LYS A 78 3.25 12.62 11.71
CA LYS A 78 1.87 12.40 11.23
C LYS A 78 1.59 13.10 9.90
N ALA A 79 2.62 13.24 9.07
CA ALA A 79 2.52 13.70 7.69
C ALA A 79 2.62 12.51 6.72
N CYS A 80 1.97 12.63 5.57
CA CYS A 80 2.02 11.61 4.52
C CYS A 80 3.15 11.89 3.54
N LYS A 81 4.11 10.96 3.48
CA LYS A 81 5.33 11.03 2.65
C LYS A 81 5.28 9.99 1.56
N LYS A 82 5.77 10.31 0.36
CA LYS A 82 5.77 9.35 -0.75
C LYS A 82 6.57 8.11 -0.36
N CYS A 83 6.17 6.93 -0.84
CA CYS A 83 6.91 5.70 -0.58
C CYS A 83 8.38 5.73 -1.02
N SER A 84 8.73 6.61 -1.96
CA SER A 84 10.10 6.82 -2.42
C SER A 84 10.87 7.92 -1.68
N GLU A 85 10.21 8.67 -0.77
CA GLU A 85 10.83 9.76 -0.02
C GLU A 85 11.34 9.25 1.33
N THR A 86 12.50 9.74 1.76
CA THR A 86 13.01 9.52 3.13
C THR A 86 12.51 10.64 4.04
N SER A 87 12.02 10.29 5.23
CA SER A 87 11.60 11.24 6.27
C SER A 87 12.13 10.79 7.63
N GLY A 88 13.03 11.58 8.20
CA GLY A 88 13.70 11.26 9.46
C GLY A 88 14.45 9.93 9.38
N ASN A 89 14.04 8.97 10.22
CA ASN A 89 14.64 7.64 10.31
C ASN A 89 13.99 6.60 9.38
N ILE A 90 12.96 6.99 8.63
CA ILE A 90 12.26 6.12 7.69
C ILE A 90 12.82 6.38 6.29
N GLN A 91 13.35 5.35 5.66
CA GLN A 91 13.96 5.39 4.34
C GLN A 91 12.94 4.99 3.27
N GLY A 92 12.79 5.83 2.24
CA GLY A 92 11.96 5.53 1.09
C GLY A 92 12.57 4.43 0.21
N VAL A 93 11.74 3.80 -0.60
CA VAL A 93 12.16 2.85 -1.64
C VAL A 93 11.77 3.42 -3.00
N GLU A 94 12.76 3.66 -3.86
CA GLU A 94 12.52 4.12 -5.23
C GLU A 94 11.58 3.18 -5.99
N ASN A 95 10.83 3.75 -6.94
CA ASN A 95 9.90 3.02 -7.79
C ASN A 95 8.80 2.26 -7.01
N CYS A 96 8.56 2.60 -5.74
CA CYS A 96 7.53 1.98 -4.93
C CYS A 96 6.17 2.67 -5.07
N ILE A 97 5.17 1.93 -5.54
CA ILE A 97 3.79 2.41 -5.79
C ILE A 97 2.94 2.36 -4.52
N SER A 98 3.20 1.42 -3.61
CA SER A 98 2.47 1.25 -2.36
C SER A 98 3.38 0.68 -1.29
N CYS A 99 3.29 1.22 -0.08
CA CYS A 99 4.18 0.85 1.02
C CYS A 99 3.50 0.98 2.39
N ALA A 100 4.18 0.44 3.41
CA ALA A 100 3.89 0.70 4.81
C ALA A 100 5.15 1.21 5.53
N PRO A 101 4.99 2.06 6.56
CA PRO A 101 6.12 2.46 7.40
C PRO A 101 6.69 1.25 8.17
N PRO A 102 7.99 1.23 8.49
CA PRO A 102 8.60 0.18 9.28
C PRO A 102 8.06 0.17 10.72
N THR A 103 8.07 -1.01 11.35
CA THR A 103 7.76 -1.13 12.78
C THR A 103 8.78 -0.32 13.60
N GLY A 104 8.30 0.47 14.55
CA GLY A 104 9.17 1.36 15.34
C GLY A 104 9.65 2.63 14.62
N ASN A 105 9.13 2.96 13.43
CA ASN A 105 9.42 4.19 12.69
C ASN A 105 10.92 4.39 12.35
N ARG A 106 11.65 3.29 12.14
CA ARG A 106 13.06 3.32 11.73
C ARG A 106 13.36 2.21 10.73
N GLY A 107 14.08 2.55 9.67
CA GLY A 107 14.43 1.63 8.58
C GLY A 107 13.68 1.91 7.29
N PHE A 108 13.74 0.98 6.34
CA PHE A 108 13.08 1.13 5.05
C PHE A 108 11.57 0.93 5.15
N VAL A 109 10.81 1.63 4.31
CA VAL A 109 9.40 1.29 4.09
C VAL A 109 9.29 -0.11 3.48
N THR A 110 8.27 -0.86 3.89
CA THR A 110 7.95 -2.14 3.25
C THR A 110 7.22 -1.84 1.96
N CYS A 111 7.87 -2.07 0.82
CA CYS A 111 7.26 -1.85 -0.49
C CYS A 111 6.44 -3.07 -0.93
N TYR A 112 5.15 -2.86 -1.24
CA TYR A 112 4.24 -3.91 -1.69
C TYR A 112 4.20 -4.06 -3.22
N VAL A 113 4.41 -2.96 -3.95
CA VAL A 113 4.34 -2.93 -5.42
C VAL A 113 5.41 -1.99 -5.95
N LYS A 114 6.21 -2.46 -6.92
CA LYS A 114 7.22 -1.65 -7.61
C LYS A 114 6.85 -1.48 -9.10
N THR A 115 7.23 -0.35 -9.70
CA THR A 115 7.23 -0.20 -11.15
C THR A 115 8.38 -1.01 -11.76
N SER A 116 8.18 -1.60 -12.94
CA SER A 116 9.15 -2.46 -13.62
C SER A 116 10.29 -1.70 -14.32
N GLY A 117 10.41 -0.38 -14.12
CA GLY A 117 11.38 0.46 -14.81
C GLY A 117 12.45 1.01 -13.87
N GLY A 118 13.61 0.35 -13.82
CA GLY A 118 14.83 0.94 -13.25
C GLY A 118 15.69 -0.05 -12.49
N SER A 119 16.67 -0.64 -13.18
CA SER A 119 17.80 -1.38 -12.62
C SER A 119 18.45 -0.62 -11.46
N GLY A 120 18.70 -1.31 -10.35
CA GLY A 120 19.48 -0.78 -9.24
C GLY A 120 19.36 -1.66 -8.01
N GLY A 121 20.29 -2.61 -7.87
CA GLY A 121 20.41 -3.46 -6.69
C GLY A 121 20.57 -2.61 -5.42
N GLY A 122 19.77 -2.95 -4.42
CA GLY A 122 19.83 -2.40 -3.08
C GLY A 122 19.42 -3.49 -2.12
N ASP A 123 20.26 -4.50 -1.99
CA ASP A 123 20.20 -5.43 -0.87
C ASP A 123 20.50 -4.64 0.40
N SER A 124 19.57 -4.66 1.35
CA SER A 124 19.88 -4.42 2.75
C SER A 124 19.10 -5.41 3.58
N THR A 125 19.74 -6.56 3.69
CA THR A 125 19.51 -7.66 4.63
C THR A 125 19.35 -7.15 6.06
N GLY A 126 18.27 -7.57 6.72
CA GLY A 126 18.05 -7.41 8.16
C GLY A 126 16.73 -8.08 8.57
N GLY A 127 16.80 -9.39 8.86
CA GLY A 127 15.66 -10.29 9.07
C GLY A 127 14.72 -9.96 10.26
N ASN A 128 13.59 -10.64 10.45
CA ASN A 128 13.45 -12.09 10.41
C ASN A 128 12.03 -12.56 10.06
N ASN A 129 12.00 -13.71 9.39
CA ASN A 129 10.97 -14.77 9.38
C ASN A 129 9.67 -14.57 8.59
N GLY A 130 9.62 -15.29 7.46
CA GLY A 130 8.39 -15.91 6.97
C GLY A 130 7.69 -15.22 5.81
N SER A 131 8.22 -15.32 4.59
CA SER A 131 7.45 -15.72 3.40
C SER A 131 8.33 -15.77 2.16
N ASN A 132 8.05 -16.80 1.38
CA ASN A 132 8.75 -17.26 0.19
C ASN A 132 8.24 -16.48 -1.04
N PHE A 133 9.03 -16.57 -2.14
CA PHE A 133 8.82 -16.05 -3.51
C PHE A 133 9.15 -14.57 -3.74
N SER A 134 9.90 -14.16 -4.77
CA SER A 134 10.31 -14.72 -6.07
C SER A 134 11.43 -13.75 -6.56
N THR A 135 12.51 -14.07 -7.27
CA THR A 135 12.72 -14.91 -8.45
C THR A 135 14.24 -14.96 -8.73
N GLY A 136 14.76 -16.06 -9.29
CA GLY A 136 15.81 -15.96 -10.31
C GLY A 136 17.27 -16.23 -9.92
N MET A 137 17.59 -17.43 -9.42
CA MET A 137 18.89 -18.04 -9.69
C MET A 137 18.66 -19.41 -10.33
N ILE A 138 18.71 -19.47 -11.66
CA ILE A 138 18.80 -20.75 -12.37
C ILE A 138 20.23 -21.24 -12.15
N VAL A 139 20.45 -22.03 -11.12
CA VAL A 139 21.63 -22.89 -11.04
C VAL A 139 21.27 -24.16 -11.81
N SER A 140 21.90 -24.33 -12.97
CA SER A 140 21.83 -25.54 -13.78
C SER A 140 22.26 -26.75 -12.96
N ILE A 141 21.30 -27.59 -12.56
CA ILE A 141 21.58 -28.89 -11.95
C ILE A 141 21.91 -29.85 -13.10
N SER A 142 23.20 -30.13 -13.28
CA SER A 142 23.66 -31.19 -14.16
C SER A 142 23.19 -32.53 -13.60
N LEU A 143 22.23 -33.18 -14.25
CA LEU A 143 21.82 -34.55 -13.95
C LEU A 143 22.95 -35.50 -14.36
N THR A 144 23.81 -35.88 -13.43
CA THR A 144 24.60 -37.10 -13.58
C THR A 144 23.64 -38.29 -13.44
N ALA A 145 23.32 -38.91 -14.57
CA ALA A 145 22.62 -40.18 -14.63
C ALA A 145 23.45 -41.25 -13.90
N VAL A 146 22.97 -41.69 -12.74
CA VAL A 146 23.50 -42.91 -12.10
C VAL A 146 22.88 -44.09 -12.83
N ALA A 147 23.62 -44.65 -13.78
CA ALA A 147 23.31 -45.92 -14.39
C ALA A 147 23.60 -47.03 -13.37
N VAL A 148 22.56 -47.48 -12.65
CA VAL A 148 22.63 -48.75 -11.92
C VAL A 148 22.48 -49.86 -12.97
N VAL A 149 23.62 -50.33 -13.48
CA VAL A 149 23.65 -51.56 -14.28
C VAL A 149 23.42 -52.72 -13.31
N GLY A 150 22.22 -53.29 -13.39
CA GLY A 150 21.91 -54.57 -12.77
C GLY A 150 22.79 -55.67 -13.36
N GLY A 151 23.66 -56.23 -12.54
CA GLY A 151 24.37 -57.48 -12.82
C GLY A 151 23.53 -58.66 -12.35
N LEU A 152 22.89 -59.32 -13.31
CA LEU A 152 22.35 -60.68 -13.20
C LEU A 152 23.51 -61.69 -13.31
N ILE A 153 23.30 -62.91 -12.76
CA ILE A 153 24.08 -64.15 -12.97
C ILE A 153 25.38 -64.22 -12.12
N GLY A 154 25.72 -65.23 -11.33
CA GLY A 154 25.25 -66.60 -11.13
C GLY A 154 26.46 -67.53 -10.88
N PHE A 155 26.33 -68.48 -9.95
CA PHE A 155 27.04 -69.77 -9.85
C PHE A 155 28.54 -69.88 -9.45
N LEU A 156 28.82 -70.99 -8.72
CA LEU A 156 30.09 -71.62 -8.34
C LEU A 156 30.86 -70.90 -7.21
N CYS A 157 31.06 -71.45 -6.01
CA CYS A 157 31.55 -72.79 -5.66
C CYS A 157 31.23 -73.13 -4.18
#